data_AF-A0A0D8XXU7-F1
#
_entry.id   AF-A0A0D8XXU7-F1
#
_cell.length_a   1.000
_cell.length_b   1.000
_cell.length_c   1.000
_cell.angle_alpha   90.00
_cell.angle_beta   90.00
_cell.angle_gamma   90.00
#
_symmetry.space_group_name_H-M   'P 1'
#
loop_
_entity.id
_entity.type
_entity.pdbx_description
1 polymer ?
#
loop_
_entity_poly.entity_id
_entity_poly.type
_entity_poly.pdbx_seq_one_letter_code
_entity_poly.pdbx_strand_id
1 'polypeptide(L)'
;MFIVRGMMQAIVTAFGTASSGAALPMAMQCMEDNCHVDRRITRFVLPLGSTINMDGNALYEAVAVIFIAQLNNVDLSLAEVVTVSITATIASIGLGSVPAGLVSILLILNTVGLPVQDVSLLLTVDWLLDRIRTSINVLGDGFATGVIAHILQKRLNDSDAKNDYRTEIKEEIELLKSTANSRRQSYAWSDHSKEIYFNAISNDPNSRVQSRSGSIINFNLSWRNTLLESGYTPLNKVEEV
;
A
#
# COMPACT_ATOMS: atom_id res chain seq x y z
N MET A 1 23.24 12.80 -3.10
CA MET A 1 24.25 11.91 -3.73
C MET A 1 24.08 10.42 -3.37
N PHE A 2 23.43 10.07 -2.25
CA PHE A 2 23.22 8.67 -1.82
C PHE A 2 22.23 7.89 -2.69
N ILE A 3 21.05 8.44 -3.01
CA ILE A 3 20.00 7.76 -3.81
C ILE A 3 20.49 7.40 -5.22
N VAL A 4 21.12 8.35 -5.93
CA VAL A 4 21.64 8.11 -7.30
C VAL A 4 22.62 6.94 -7.32
N ARG A 5 23.54 6.87 -6.35
CA ARG A 5 24.49 5.75 -6.23
C ARG A 5 23.80 4.45 -5.85
N GLY A 6 22.87 4.49 -4.89
CA GLY A 6 22.13 3.31 -4.45
C GLY A 6 21.23 2.71 -5.53
N MET A 7 20.73 3.55 -6.45
CA MET A 7 19.85 3.13 -7.55
C MET A 7 20.57 2.89 -8.88
N MET A 8 21.89 2.97 -8.93
CA MET A 8 22.63 2.87 -10.19
C MET A 8 22.27 1.61 -10.99
N GLN A 9 22.08 0.48 -10.32
CA GLN A 9 21.67 -0.77 -10.96
C GLN A 9 20.28 -0.66 -11.60
N ALA A 10 19.31 -0.10 -10.88
CA ALA A 10 17.96 0.13 -11.41
C ALA A 10 17.96 1.11 -12.60
N ILE A 11 18.78 2.17 -12.53
CA ILE A 11 18.94 3.15 -13.62
C ILE A 11 19.51 2.47 -14.87
N VAL A 12 20.57 1.66 -14.73
CA VAL A 12 21.15 0.92 -15.85
C VAL A 12 20.17 -0.10 -16.42
N THR A 13 19.41 -0.80 -15.56
CA THR A 13 18.36 -1.71 -16.00
C THR A 13 17.30 -0.96 -16.80
N ALA A 14 16.80 0.17 -16.29
CA ALA A 14 15.82 1.02 -16.98
C ALA A 14 16.33 1.53 -18.33
N PHE A 15 17.61 1.94 -18.39
CA PHE A 15 18.26 2.33 -19.64
C PHE A 15 18.35 1.17 -20.64
N GLY A 16 18.68 -0.04 -20.17
CA GLY A 16 18.79 -1.22 -21.02
C GLY A 16 17.44 -1.71 -21.55
N THR A 17 16.42 -1.73 -20.69
CA THR A 17 15.09 -2.26 -21.01
C THR A 17 14.17 -1.24 -21.68
N ALA A 18 14.46 0.06 -21.55
CA ALA A 18 13.56 1.15 -21.92
C ALA A 18 12.15 1.02 -21.28
N SER A 19 12.09 0.47 -20.05
CA SER A 19 10.84 0.28 -19.34
C SER A 19 10.97 0.48 -17.83
N SER A 20 10.24 1.44 -17.28
CA SER A 20 10.17 1.71 -15.83
C SER A 20 9.54 0.54 -15.08
N GLY A 21 8.50 -0.08 -15.65
CA GLY A 21 7.85 -1.26 -15.07
C GLY A 21 8.78 -2.48 -15.02
N ALA A 22 9.61 -2.68 -16.05
CA ALA A 22 10.61 -3.76 -16.04
C ALA A 22 11.74 -3.49 -15.03
N ALA A 23 12.08 -2.23 -14.79
CA ALA A 23 13.08 -1.83 -13.81
C ALA A 23 12.54 -1.75 -12.37
N LEU A 24 11.21 -1.77 -12.17
CA LEU A 24 10.56 -1.59 -10.88
C LEU A 24 11.03 -2.58 -9.79
N PRO A 25 11.15 -3.91 -10.06
CA PRO A 25 11.68 -4.84 -9.06
C PRO A 25 13.10 -4.49 -8.61
N MET A 26 13.95 -4.06 -9.56
CA MET A 26 15.32 -3.62 -9.28
C MET A 26 15.34 -2.32 -8.50
N ALA A 27 14.45 -1.38 -8.82
CA ALA A 27 14.31 -0.12 -8.10
C ALA A 27 13.87 -0.33 -6.65
N MET A 28 12.90 -1.23 -6.41
CA MET A 28 12.48 -1.60 -5.06
C MET A 28 13.63 -2.19 -4.27
N GLN A 29 14.37 -3.15 -4.85
CA GLN A 29 15.51 -3.77 -4.18
C GLN A 29 16.62 -2.76 -3.87
N CYS A 30 16.99 -1.91 -4.83
CA CYS A 30 17.99 -0.85 -4.61
C CYS A 30 17.58 0.11 -3.50
N MET A 31 16.30 0.47 -3.42
CA MET A 31 15.81 1.39 -2.39
C MET A 31 15.74 0.75 -1.00
N GLU A 32 15.39 -0.53 -0.91
CA GLU A 32 15.35 -1.29 0.34
C GLU A 32 16.77 -1.64 0.83
N ASP A 33 17.61 -2.21 -0.04
CA ASP A 33 18.90 -2.78 0.34
C ASP A 33 20.01 -1.72 0.39
N ASN A 34 20.10 -0.83 -0.62
CA ASN A 34 21.19 0.13 -0.72
C ASN A 34 20.85 1.47 -0.06
N CYS A 35 19.59 1.91 -0.17
CA CYS A 35 19.14 3.18 0.39
C CYS A 35 18.50 3.04 1.79
N HIS A 36 18.29 1.81 2.27
CA HIS A 36 17.70 1.49 3.58
C HIS A 36 16.34 2.17 3.83
N VAL A 37 15.53 2.31 2.78
CA VAL A 37 14.17 2.86 2.91
C VAL A 37 13.20 1.79 3.38
N ASP A 38 12.27 2.17 4.25
CA ASP A 38 11.24 1.28 4.78
C ASP A 38 10.42 0.64 3.64
N ARG A 39 10.32 -0.69 3.72
CA ARG A 39 9.65 -1.53 2.73
C ARG A 39 8.16 -1.21 2.53
N ARG A 40 7.51 -0.62 3.52
CA ARG A 40 6.11 -0.15 3.44
C ARG A 40 6.00 1.04 2.48
N ILE A 41 7.02 1.89 2.43
CA ILE A 41 7.06 3.07 1.56
C ILE A 41 7.47 2.67 0.15
N THR A 42 8.54 1.89 -0.01
CA THR A 42 9.02 1.47 -1.34
C THR A 42 7.94 0.75 -2.13
N ARG A 43 7.23 -0.19 -1.51
CA ARG A 43 6.15 -0.97 -2.12
C ARG A 43 4.88 -0.19 -2.41
N PHE A 44 4.74 1.02 -1.87
CA PHE A 44 3.62 1.91 -2.17
C PHE A 44 4.01 2.96 -3.21
N VAL A 45 5.10 3.66 -2.97
CA VAL A 45 5.51 4.82 -3.77
C VAL A 45 6.05 4.40 -5.14
N LEU A 46 6.94 3.41 -5.22
CA LEU A 46 7.59 3.05 -6.48
C LEU A 46 6.62 2.47 -7.53
N PRO A 47 5.68 1.56 -7.19
CA PRO A 47 4.69 1.08 -8.18
C PRO A 47 3.75 2.19 -8.67
N LEU A 48 3.35 3.10 -7.77
CA LEU A 48 2.51 4.25 -8.14
C LEU A 48 3.29 5.24 -9.02
N GLY A 49 4.55 5.54 -8.64
CA GLY A 49 5.47 6.41 -9.37
C GLY A 49 5.70 5.90 -10.79
N SER A 50 6.01 4.61 -10.95
CA SER A 50 6.28 4.01 -12.27
C SER A 50 5.12 4.12 -13.28
N THR A 51 3.91 4.46 -12.84
CA THR A 51 2.73 4.64 -13.71
C THR A 51 2.39 6.12 -13.92
N ILE A 52 2.56 6.96 -12.89
CA ILE A 52 2.08 8.35 -12.88
C ILE A 52 3.22 9.34 -13.16
N ASN A 53 4.42 9.04 -12.68
CA ASN A 53 5.58 9.93 -12.75
C ASN A 53 6.31 9.74 -14.09
N MET A 54 5.88 10.51 -15.08
CA MET A 54 6.44 10.50 -16.43
C MET A 54 7.07 11.86 -16.81
N ASP A 55 7.72 12.54 -15.87
CA ASP A 55 8.33 13.86 -16.09
C ASP A 55 9.29 13.91 -17.31
N GLY A 56 10.08 12.86 -17.52
CA GLY A 56 10.97 12.75 -18.68
C GLY A 56 10.22 12.71 -20.01
N ASN A 57 9.00 12.18 -20.03
CA ASN A 57 8.16 12.16 -21.22
C ASN A 57 7.53 13.53 -21.49
N ALA A 58 6.98 14.20 -20.47
CA ALA A 58 6.49 15.57 -20.58
C ALA A 58 7.57 16.54 -21.09
N LEU A 59 8.79 16.43 -20.54
CA LEU A 59 9.92 17.25 -20.97
C LEU A 59 10.28 16.99 -22.45
N TYR A 60 10.37 15.73 -22.84
CA TYR A 60 10.67 15.37 -24.23
C TYR A 60 9.61 15.88 -25.20
N GLU A 61 8.33 15.69 -24.90
CA GLU A 61 7.23 16.16 -25.74
C GLU A 61 7.27 17.68 -25.94
N ALA A 62 7.49 18.45 -24.87
CA ALA A 62 7.61 19.90 -24.96
C ALA A 62 8.80 20.33 -25.83
N VAL A 63 9.98 19.72 -25.60
CA VAL A 63 11.20 20.04 -26.37
C VAL A 63 11.06 19.61 -27.84
N ALA A 64 10.46 18.46 -28.11
CA ALA A 64 10.24 17.93 -29.45
C ALA A 64 9.32 18.85 -30.29
N VAL A 65 8.24 19.34 -29.70
CA VAL A 65 7.30 20.27 -30.36
C VAL A 65 7.99 21.60 -30.67
N ILE A 66 8.75 22.15 -29.73
CA ILE A 66 9.53 23.38 -29.94
C ILE A 66 10.58 23.17 -31.05
N PHE A 67 11.25 22.02 -31.06
CA PHE A 67 12.22 21.67 -32.09
C PHE A 67 11.59 21.59 -33.49
N ILE A 68 10.41 20.97 -33.62
CA ILE A 68 9.68 20.91 -34.90
C ILE A 68 9.24 22.31 -35.36
N ALA A 69 8.78 23.16 -34.44
CA ALA A 69 8.44 24.54 -34.77
C ALA A 69 9.65 25.31 -35.32
N GLN A 70 10.81 25.17 -34.66
CA GLN A 70 12.07 25.77 -35.10
C GLN A 70 12.53 25.25 -36.46
N LEU A 71 12.40 23.94 -36.73
CA LEU A 71 12.71 23.36 -38.04
C LEU A 71 11.85 23.92 -39.17
N ASN A 72 10.59 24.25 -38.88
CA ASN A 72 9.64 24.82 -39.84
C ASN A 72 9.67 26.35 -39.93
N ASN A 73 10.60 27.01 -39.22
CA ASN A 73 10.66 28.47 -39.09
C ASN A 73 9.33 29.07 -38.56
N VAL A 74 8.66 28.36 -37.66
CA VAL A 74 7.47 28.85 -36.94
C VAL A 74 7.92 29.43 -35.61
N ASP A 75 7.74 30.73 -35.44
CA ASP A 75 8.00 31.41 -34.17
C ASP A 75 6.87 31.14 -33.18
N LEU A 76 7.17 30.36 -32.13
CA LEU A 76 6.25 30.15 -31.01
C LEU A 76 6.30 31.34 -30.06
N SER A 77 5.14 31.91 -29.78
CA SER A 77 4.98 32.89 -28.72
C SER A 77 5.13 32.24 -27.34
N LEU A 78 5.45 33.05 -26.33
CA LEU A 78 5.56 32.57 -24.94
C LEU A 78 4.26 31.92 -24.44
N ALA A 79 3.10 32.38 -24.90
CA ALA A 79 1.81 31.78 -24.58
C ALA A 79 1.70 30.35 -25.16
N GLU A 80 2.10 30.15 -26.41
CA GLU A 80 2.08 28.82 -27.05
C GLU A 80 3.06 27.85 -26.39
N VAL A 81 4.26 28.31 -26.00
CA VAL A 81 5.21 27.48 -25.25
C VAL A 81 4.65 27.01 -23.91
N VAL A 82 3.95 27.89 -23.19
CA VAL A 82 3.28 27.53 -21.93
C VAL A 82 2.13 26.55 -22.20
N THR A 83 1.31 26.77 -23.23
CA THR A 83 0.25 25.86 -23.62
C THR A 83 0.81 24.47 -23.96
N VAL A 84 1.86 24.39 -24.79
CA VAL A 84 2.55 23.12 -25.12
C VAL A 84 3.04 22.42 -23.86
N SER A 85 3.65 23.15 -22.92
CA SER A 85 4.17 22.58 -21.68
C SER A 85 3.06 21.98 -20.81
N ILE A 86 1.92 22.67 -20.68
CA ILE A 86 0.76 22.19 -19.93
C ILE A 86 0.14 20.97 -20.63
N THR A 87 -0.06 21.04 -21.95
CA THR A 87 -0.63 19.92 -22.74
C THR A 87 0.27 18.69 -22.70
N ALA A 88 1.60 18.85 -22.81
CA ALA A 88 2.57 17.77 -22.67
C ALA A 88 2.51 17.13 -21.27
N THR A 89 2.39 17.94 -20.22
CA THR A 89 2.25 17.41 -18.85
C THR A 89 0.97 16.58 -18.70
N ILE A 90 -0.15 17.06 -19.23
CA ILE A 90 -1.43 16.34 -19.19
C ILE A 90 -1.36 15.06 -20.03
N ALA A 91 -0.81 15.13 -21.24
CA ALA A 91 -0.65 13.99 -22.14
C ALA A 91 0.24 12.91 -21.51
N SER A 92 1.34 13.32 -20.88
CA SER A 92 2.27 12.43 -20.22
C SER A 92 1.68 11.65 -19.04
N ILE A 93 0.68 12.22 -18.34
CA ILE A 93 -0.05 11.49 -17.29
C ILE A 93 -1.14 10.61 -17.93
N GLY A 94 -1.83 11.12 -18.96
CA GLY A 94 -3.03 10.51 -19.54
C GLY A 94 -2.79 9.29 -20.43
N LEU A 95 -1.58 9.11 -20.97
CA LEU A 95 -1.25 8.00 -21.87
C LEU A 95 -0.69 6.76 -21.15
N GLY A 96 -0.39 6.87 -19.85
CA GLY A 96 0.09 5.77 -19.02
C GLY A 96 1.36 5.10 -19.54
N SER A 97 1.53 3.81 -19.21
CA SER A 97 2.70 2.97 -19.56
C SER A 97 2.70 2.42 -21.00
N VAL A 98 1.77 2.87 -21.85
CA VAL A 98 1.72 2.46 -23.26
C VAL A 98 2.87 3.17 -23.98
N PRO A 99 3.57 2.54 -24.97
CA PRO A 99 4.73 3.15 -25.63
C PRO A 99 4.35 4.47 -26.31
N ALA A 100 4.48 5.58 -25.57
CA ALA A 100 3.76 6.82 -25.83
C ALA A 100 4.47 7.76 -26.80
N GLY A 101 5.76 7.54 -27.08
CA GLY A 101 6.63 8.59 -27.62
C GLY A 101 6.17 9.27 -28.90
N LEU A 102 5.42 8.59 -29.78
CA LEU A 102 5.01 9.14 -31.07
C LEU A 102 3.54 9.57 -31.13
N VAL A 103 2.65 8.81 -30.50
CA VAL A 103 1.21 9.11 -30.53
C VAL A 103 0.92 10.39 -29.76
N SER A 104 1.63 10.62 -28.65
CA SER A 104 1.50 11.84 -27.86
C SER A 104 1.99 13.07 -28.61
N ILE A 105 3.16 12.99 -29.25
CA ILE A 105 3.73 14.08 -30.04
C ILE A 105 2.80 14.44 -31.20
N LEU A 106 2.25 13.45 -31.90
CA LEU A 106 1.27 13.69 -32.97
C LEU A 106 0.02 14.41 -32.45
N LEU A 107 -0.49 14.01 -31.28
CA LEU A 107 -1.62 14.67 -30.64
C LEU A 107 -1.29 16.13 -30.33
N ILE A 108 -0.15 16.41 -29.70
CA ILE A 108 0.23 17.77 -29.31
C ILE A 108 0.46 18.65 -30.54
N LEU A 109 1.18 18.16 -31.55
CA LEU A 109 1.38 18.90 -32.80
C LEU A 109 0.06 19.26 -33.48
N ASN A 110 -0.91 18.34 -33.48
CA ASN A 110 -2.24 18.59 -34.02
C ASN A 110 -3.00 19.66 -33.21
N THR A 111 -2.84 19.69 -31.87
CA THR A 111 -3.47 20.72 -31.03
C THR A 111 -2.90 22.12 -31.24
N VAL A 112 -1.61 22.24 -31.60
CA VAL A 112 -0.97 23.53 -31.90
C VAL A 112 -0.93 23.87 -33.40
N GLY A 113 -1.45 22.98 -34.26
CA GLY A 113 -1.52 23.21 -35.70
C GLY A 113 -0.17 23.13 -36.42
N LEU A 114 0.81 22.41 -35.88
CA LEU A 114 2.13 22.25 -36.48
C LEU A 114 2.16 21.07 -37.48
N PRO A 115 2.99 21.17 -38.55
CA PRO A 115 3.14 20.11 -39.54
C PRO A 115 3.71 18.82 -38.92
N VAL A 116 3.02 17.70 -39.12
CA VAL A 116 3.38 16.39 -38.57
C VAL A 116 4.40 15.61 -39.42
N GLN A 117 4.76 16.11 -40.61
CA GLN A 117 5.68 15.40 -41.51
C GLN A 117 7.08 15.24 -40.90
N ASP A 118 7.51 16.18 -40.06
CA ASP A 118 8.87 16.22 -39.49
C ASP A 118 9.05 15.37 -38.23
N VAL A 119 7.97 14.76 -37.71
CA VAL A 119 8.04 13.78 -36.60
C VAL A 119 8.94 12.59 -36.96
N SER A 120 9.08 12.30 -38.25
CA SER A 120 9.97 11.25 -38.76
C SER A 120 11.44 11.47 -38.40
N LEU A 121 11.89 12.71 -38.16
CA LEU A 121 13.24 12.99 -37.68
C LEU A 121 13.42 12.53 -36.23
N LEU A 122 12.41 12.70 -35.39
CA LEU A 122 12.44 12.27 -33.99
C LEU A 122 12.52 10.75 -33.86
N LEU A 123 11.85 10.00 -34.75
CA LEU A 123 11.91 8.53 -34.79
C LEU A 123 13.34 7.99 -34.84
N THR A 124 14.23 8.67 -35.57
CA THR A 124 15.61 8.20 -35.75
C THR A 124 16.44 8.24 -34.47
N VAL A 125 16.06 9.11 -33.52
CA VAL A 125 16.76 9.30 -32.23
C VAL A 125 15.95 8.82 -31.03
N ASP A 126 14.64 8.59 -31.19
CA ASP A 126 13.71 8.24 -30.11
C ASP A 126 14.16 6.95 -29.40
N TRP A 127 14.77 5.99 -30.10
CA TRP A 127 15.29 4.78 -29.46
C TRP A 127 16.28 5.10 -28.32
N LEU A 128 17.13 6.12 -28.47
CA LEU A 128 18.09 6.51 -27.43
C LEU A 128 17.43 7.41 -26.39
N LEU A 129 16.63 8.38 -26.83
CA LEU A 129 15.95 9.32 -25.95
C LEU A 129 14.97 8.60 -25.01
N ASP A 130 14.29 7.56 -25.50
CA ASP A 130 13.39 6.74 -24.71
C ASP A 130 14.06 6.08 -23.50
N ARG A 131 15.26 5.56 -23.71
CA ARG A 131 16.08 4.95 -22.66
C ARG A 131 16.50 5.98 -21.61
N ILE A 132 16.84 7.20 -22.05
CA ILE A 132 17.20 8.31 -21.16
C ILE A 132 15.97 8.75 -20.35
N ARG A 133 14.82 8.96 -21.00
CA ARG A 133 13.55 9.33 -20.34
C ARG A 133 13.16 8.32 -19.27
N THR A 134 13.19 7.04 -19.62
CA THR A 134 12.87 5.94 -18.70
C THR A 134 13.80 5.98 -17.47
N SER A 135 15.10 6.16 -17.70
CA SER A 135 16.09 6.23 -16.64
C SER A 135 15.84 7.40 -15.68
N ILE A 136 15.45 8.56 -16.22
CA ILE A 136 15.12 9.76 -15.43
C ILE A 136 13.84 9.54 -14.62
N ASN A 137 12.80 8.93 -15.21
CA ASN A 137 11.55 8.64 -14.50
C ASN A 137 11.79 7.70 -13.30
N VAL A 138 12.53 6.61 -13.51
CA VAL A 138 12.89 5.66 -12.44
C VAL A 138 13.71 6.34 -11.34
N LEU A 139 14.64 7.23 -11.72
CA LEU A 139 15.41 8.01 -10.76
C LEU A 139 14.52 8.98 -9.97
N GLY A 140 13.55 9.62 -10.62
CA GLY A 140 12.55 10.49 -10.01
C GLY A 140 11.70 9.76 -8.96
N ASP A 141 11.23 8.55 -9.28
CA ASP A 141 10.51 7.69 -8.35
C ASP A 141 11.32 7.37 -7.09
N GLY A 142 12.62 7.15 -7.28
CA GLY A 142 13.59 6.99 -6.20
C GLY A 142 13.69 8.20 -5.28
N PHE A 143 13.82 9.39 -5.87
CA PHE A 143 13.84 10.64 -5.10
C PHE A 143 12.53 10.87 -4.35
N ALA A 144 11.39 10.68 -5.01
CA ALA A 144 10.06 10.81 -4.37
C ALA A 144 9.93 9.85 -3.18
N THR A 145 10.37 8.61 -3.36
CA THR A 145 10.40 7.59 -2.29
C THR A 145 11.28 8.03 -1.12
N GLY A 146 12.46 8.58 -1.37
CA GLY A 146 13.34 9.11 -0.32
C GLY A 146 12.76 10.31 0.43
N VAL A 147 12.08 11.22 -0.27
CA VAL A 147 11.40 12.38 0.33
C VAL A 147 10.24 11.92 1.21
N ILE A 148 9.40 11.01 0.70
CA ILE A 148 8.27 10.46 1.47
C ILE A 148 8.76 9.68 2.69
N ALA A 149 9.86 8.93 2.55
CA ALA A 149 10.49 8.23 3.67
C ALA A 149 10.92 9.19 4.78
N HIS A 150 11.53 10.31 4.43
CA HIS A 150 11.91 11.32 5.40
C HIS A 150 10.69 11.95 6.09
N ILE A 151 9.64 12.29 5.33
CA ILE A 151 8.42 12.92 5.87
C ILE A 151 7.65 11.96 6.79
N LEU A 152 7.58 10.67 6.45
CA LEU A 152 6.79 9.68 7.19
C LEU A 152 7.55 8.97 8.31
N GLN A 153 8.87 9.18 8.43
CA GLN A 153 9.72 8.46 9.40
C GLN A 153 9.14 8.48 10.83
N LYS A 154 8.74 9.66 11.33
CA LYS A 154 8.16 9.77 12.68
C LYS A 154 6.85 9.00 12.82
N ARG A 155 5.97 9.08 11.82
CA ARG A 155 4.66 8.40 11.83
C ARG A 155 4.81 6.87 11.77
N LEU A 156 5.82 6.38 11.05
CA LEU A 156 6.14 4.95 11.01
C LEU A 156 6.64 4.47 12.38
N ASN A 157 7.60 5.18 12.99
CA ASN A 157 8.11 4.84 14.32
C ASN A 157 7.01 4.83 15.39
N ASP A 158 6.13 5.83 15.38
CA ASP A 158 4.98 5.90 16.30
C ASP A 158 4.00 4.73 16.08
N SER A 159 3.82 4.31 14.82
CA SER A 159 2.95 3.17 14.46
C SER A 159 3.56 1.83 14.89
N ASP A 160 4.87 1.67 14.77
CA ASP A 160 5.61 0.49 15.19
C ASP A 160 5.56 0.34 16.71
N ALA A 161 5.85 1.42 17.45
CA ALA A 161 5.73 1.44 18.90
C ALA A 161 4.31 1.06 19.35
N LYS A 162 3.27 1.62 18.72
CA LYS A 162 1.87 1.30 19.06
C LYS A 162 1.51 -0.16 18.78
N ASN A 163 2.07 -0.78 17.75
CA ASN A 163 1.85 -2.19 17.45
C ASN A 163 2.54 -3.10 18.46
N ASP A 164 3.75 -2.77 18.88
CA ASP A 164 4.47 -3.52 19.93
C ASP A 164 3.69 -3.50 21.24
N TYR A 165 3.25 -2.32 21.70
CA TYR A 165 2.41 -2.20 22.90
C TYR A 165 1.11 -3.02 22.80
N ARG A 166 0.47 -3.03 21.61
CA ARG A 166 -0.75 -3.84 21.40
C ARG A 166 -0.47 -5.34 21.46
N THR A 167 0.71 -5.78 21.05
CA THR A 167 1.10 -7.19 21.06
C THR A 167 1.42 -7.62 22.49
N GLU A 168 2.20 -6.83 23.22
CA GLU A 168 2.52 -7.06 24.64
C GLU A 168 1.25 -7.15 25.51
N ILE A 169 0.30 -6.21 25.35
CA ILE A 169 -0.97 -6.25 26.10
C ILE A 169 -1.79 -7.49 25.75
N LYS A 170 -1.79 -7.93 24.48
CA LYS A 170 -2.51 -9.15 24.07
C LYS A 170 -1.91 -10.39 24.73
N GLU A 171 -0.59 -10.49 24.77
CA GLU A 171 0.12 -11.58 25.44
C GLU A 171 -0.17 -11.59 26.94
N GLU A 172 -0.15 -10.43 27.61
CA GLU A 172 -0.49 -10.33 29.03
C GLU A 172 -1.94 -10.74 29.31
N ILE A 173 -2.90 -10.32 28.47
CA ILE A 173 -4.30 -10.73 28.58
C ILE A 173 -4.45 -12.26 28.39
N GLU A 174 -3.72 -12.87 27.46
CA GLU A 174 -3.74 -14.33 27.26
C GLU A 174 -3.14 -15.09 28.45
N LEU A 175 -2.05 -14.59 29.04
CA LEU A 175 -1.46 -15.14 30.26
C LEU A 175 -2.42 -15.04 31.46
N LEU A 176 -3.11 -13.90 31.61
CA LEU A 176 -4.11 -13.72 32.66
C LEU A 176 -5.31 -14.64 32.45
N LYS A 177 -5.77 -14.81 31.20
CA LYS A 177 -6.86 -15.75 30.87
C LYS A 177 -6.48 -17.19 31.15
N SER A 178 -5.28 -17.63 30.76
CA SER A 178 -4.82 -19.01 31.00
C SER A 178 -4.68 -19.27 32.51
N THR A 179 -4.05 -18.35 33.25
CA THR A 179 -3.92 -18.41 34.71
C THR A 179 -5.28 -18.44 35.41
N ALA A 180 -6.26 -17.66 34.93
CA ALA A 180 -7.61 -17.67 35.46
C ALA A 180 -8.35 -18.98 35.17
N ASN A 181 -8.14 -19.59 34.00
CA ASN A 181 -8.73 -20.89 33.65
C ASN A 181 -8.13 -22.03 34.48
N SER A 182 -6.81 -22.02 34.72
CA SER A 182 -6.14 -22.99 35.60
C SER A 182 -6.67 -22.91 37.04
N ARG A 183 -6.91 -21.70 37.57
CA ARG A 183 -7.53 -21.49 38.89
C ARG A 183 -9.00 -21.88 38.97
N ARG A 184 -9.75 -21.86 37.85
CA ARG A 184 -11.14 -22.35 37.84
C ARG A 184 -11.22 -23.86 38.04
N GLN A 185 -10.25 -24.61 37.52
CA GLN A 185 -10.27 -26.07 37.60
C GLN A 185 -10.05 -26.60 39.03
N SER A 186 -9.34 -25.84 39.87
CA SER A 186 -9.14 -26.18 41.30
C SER A 186 -10.35 -25.95 42.20
N TYR A 187 -11.41 -25.28 41.73
CA TYR A 187 -12.68 -25.12 42.48
C TYR A 187 -13.81 -25.99 41.92
N ALA A 188 -13.53 -26.85 40.94
CA ALA A 188 -14.47 -27.88 40.52
C ALA A 188 -14.51 -28.96 41.62
N TRP A 189 -15.55 -28.91 42.47
CA TRP A 189 -15.81 -29.96 43.44
C TRP A 189 -15.90 -31.30 42.70
N SER A 190 -15.05 -32.26 43.09
CA SER A 190 -15.16 -33.65 42.64
C SER A 190 -16.58 -34.16 42.91
N ASP A 191 -17.13 -34.96 42.01
CA ASP A 191 -18.49 -35.50 42.18
C ASP A 191 -18.62 -36.32 43.47
N HIS A 192 -17.53 -36.96 43.91
CA HIS A 192 -17.45 -37.62 45.21
C HIS A 192 -17.57 -36.63 46.38
N SER A 193 -16.95 -35.45 46.27
CA SER A 193 -17.04 -34.40 47.30
C SER A 193 -18.45 -33.80 47.37
N LYS A 194 -19.16 -33.73 46.24
CA LYS A 194 -20.57 -33.30 46.21
C LYS A 194 -21.47 -34.33 46.89
N GLU A 195 -21.25 -35.62 46.61
CA GLU A 195 -22.02 -36.71 47.20
C GLU A 195 -21.85 -36.78 48.73
N ILE A 196 -20.63 -36.58 49.23
CA ILE A 196 -20.36 -36.50 50.68
C ILE A 196 -21.08 -35.30 51.31
N TYR A 197 -21.06 -34.13 50.67
CA TYR A 197 -21.74 -32.94 51.20
C TYR A 197 -23.27 -33.11 51.21
N PHE A 198 -23.85 -33.69 50.15
CA PHE A 198 -25.28 -33.98 50.09
C PHE A 198 -25.71 -35.02 51.12
N ASN A 199 -24.93 -36.08 51.33
CA ASN A 199 -25.20 -37.10 52.34
C ASN A 199 -25.01 -36.57 53.78
N ALA A 200 -24.09 -35.62 53.99
CA ALA A 200 -23.93 -34.96 55.29
C ALA A 200 -25.12 -34.06 55.62
N ILE A 201 -25.67 -33.35 54.63
CA ILE A 201 -26.87 -32.52 54.80
C ILE A 201 -28.14 -33.37 54.99
N SER A 202 -28.26 -34.50 54.29
CA SER A 202 -29.44 -35.38 54.42
C SER A 202 -29.51 -36.11 55.77
N ASN A 203 -28.37 -36.28 56.43
CA ASN A 203 -28.26 -36.98 57.71
C ASN A 203 -28.28 -36.04 58.93
N ASP A 204 -28.43 -34.73 58.74
CA ASP A 204 -28.62 -33.78 59.84
C ASP A 204 -30.08 -33.83 60.33
N PRO A 205 -30.34 -34.30 61.57
CA PRO A 205 -31.69 -34.48 62.11
C PRO A 205 -32.43 -33.16 62.39
N ASN A 206 -31.78 -32.00 62.28
CA ASN A 206 -32.41 -30.68 62.38
C ASN A 206 -32.48 -29.93 61.04
N SER A 207 -32.07 -30.55 59.93
CA SER A 207 -32.21 -29.94 58.62
C SER A 207 -33.68 -29.96 58.17
N ARG A 208 -34.22 -28.78 57.88
CA ARG A 208 -35.63 -28.58 57.47
C ARG A 208 -35.90 -29.02 56.01
N VAL A 209 -35.10 -29.93 55.47
CA VAL A 209 -35.19 -30.42 54.09
C VAL A 209 -35.62 -31.88 54.12
N GLN A 210 -36.82 -32.11 54.66
CA GLN A 210 -37.51 -33.37 54.45
C GLN A 210 -38.73 -33.13 53.55
N SER A 211 -38.68 -33.78 52.39
CA SER A 211 -39.79 -34.09 51.50
C SER A 211 -40.49 -32.91 50.81
N ARG A 212 -40.04 -32.62 49.58
CA ARG A 212 -40.98 -32.35 48.49
C ARG A 212 -40.57 -33.15 47.26
N SER A 213 -41.25 -34.27 47.06
CA SER A 213 -41.37 -34.90 45.74
C SER A 213 -41.91 -33.86 44.75
N GLY A 214 -41.19 -33.56 43.69
CA GLY A 214 -41.66 -32.69 42.61
C GLY A 214 -40.57 -31.88 41.91
N SER A 215 -40.40 -32.16 40.63
CA SER A 215 -39.72 -31.35 39.61
C SER A 215 -38.21 -31.13 39.79
N ILE A 216 -37.44 -31.70 38.86
CA ILE A 216 -36.09 -31.21 38.54
C ILE A 216 -36.27 -29.77 38.06
N ILE A 217 -36.14 -28.80 38.96
CA ILE A 217 -35.98 -27.40 38.58
C ILE A 217 -34.59 -27.31 37.95
N ASN A 218 -34.56 -27.37 36.62
CA ASN A 218 -33.41 -26.98 35.83
C ASN A 218 -33.09 -25.52 36.17
N PHE A 219 -32.08 -25.29 37.02
CA PHE A 219 -31.42 -23.99 37.10
C PHE A 219 -30.64 -23.78 35.80
N ASN A 220 -31.36 -23.48 34.72
CA ASN A 220 -30.77 -22.92 33.52
C ASN A 220 -30.36 -21.48 33.86
N LEU A 221 -29.12 -21.33 34.35
CA LEU A 221 -28.46 -20.05 34.61
C LEU A 221 -28.24 -19.34 33.27
N SER A 222 -29.31 -18.74 32.74
CA SER A 222 -29.37 -18.09 31.42
C SER A 222 -28.34 -16.97 31.24
N TRP A 223 -27.88 -16.33 32.31
CA TRP A 223 -26.88 -15.25 32.26
C TRP A 223 -25.42 -15.72 32.08
N ARG A 224 -25.16 -17.03 32.03
CA ARG A 224 -23.79 -17.57 31.89
C ARG A 224 -23.37 -17.86 30.44
N ASN A 225 -24.28 -17.76 29.47
CA ASN A 225 -24.01 -17.98 28.05
C ASN A 225 -23.86 -16.70 27.22
N THR A 226 -23.74 -15.52 27.82
CA THR A 226 -23.32 -14.31 27.09
C THR A 226 -21.79 -14.30 26.94
N LEU A 227 -21.24 -15.36 26.33
CA LEU A 227 -19.97 -15.26 25.64
C LEU A 227 -20.21 -14.33 24.44
N LEU A 228 -19.49 -13.21 24.42
CA LEU A 228 -18.66 -12.81 23.28
C LEU A 228 -19.00 -13.51 21.96
N GLU A 229 -20.11 -13.13 21.32
CA GLU A 229 -20.26 -13.37 19.89
C GLU A 229 -19.67 -12.18 19.13
N SER A 230 -18.67 -12.52 18.33
CA SER A 230 -18.08 -11.70 17.28
C SER A 230 -19.14 -11.37 16.23
N GLY A 231 -19.59 -10.12 16.19
CA GLY A 231 -20.40 -9.57 15.11
C GLY A 231 -19.64 -8.51 14.31
N TYR A 232 -18.47 -8.85 13.76
CA TYR A 232 -17.84 -8.02 12.72
C TYR A 232 -18.54 -8.33 11.39
N THR A 233 -19.41 -7.43 10.92
CA THR A 233 -19.96 -7.47 9.56
C THR A 233 -19.00 -6.74 8.62
N PRO A 234 -18.33 -7.40 7.66
CA PRO A 234 -17.62 -6.69 6.60
C PRO A 234 -18.64 -6.07 5.63
N LEU A 235 -18.39 -4.83 5.23
CA LEU A 235 -19.18 -4.12 4.24
C LEU A 235 -18.80 -4.53 2.81
N ASN A 236 -19.87 -4.66 2.01
CA ASN A 236 -20.02 -4.53 0.55
C ASN A 236 -19.93 -5.78 -0.34
N LYS A 237 -21.03 -5.98 -1.10
CA LYS A 237 -21.00 -5.91 -2.57
C LYS A 237 -22.21 -5.12 -3.07
N VAL A 238 -21.93 -4.08 -3.85
CA VAL A 238 -22.87 -3.36 -4.71
C VAL A 238 -23.03 -4.23 -5.96
N GLU A 239 -24.25 -4.64 -6.28
CA GLU A 239 -24.58 -5.22 -7.59
C GLU A 239 -24.94 -4.08 -8.56
N GLU A 240 -24.33 -4.15 -9.73
CA GLU A 240 -24.55 -3.31 -10.90
C GLU A 240 -25.99 -3.46 -11.43
N VAL A 241 -26.55 -2.34 -11.90
CA VAL A 241 -27.62 -2.27 -12.92
C VAL A 241 -27.00 -1.69 -14.17
#